data_AF-A0A4S4N9D8-F1
#
_entry.id   AF-A0A4S4N9D8-F1
#
_cell.length_a   1.000
_cell.length_b   1.000
_cell.length_c   1.000
_cell.angle_alpha   90.00
_cell.angle_beta   90.00
_cell.angle_gamma   90.00
#
_symmetry.space_group_name_H-M   'P 1'
#
loop_
_entity.id
_entity.type
_entity.pdbx_description
1 polymer ?
#
loop_
_entity_poly.entity_id
_entity_poly.type
_entity_poly.pdbx_seq_one_letter_code
_entity_poly.pdbx_strand_id
1 'polypeptide(L)' 'MQDTYSWLRELADSWVLIALFVFYVGAIFWAFRPGSRRTHDEIAQIPLRNDTLSEREAK' A
#
# COMPACT_ATOMS: atom_id res chain seq x y z
N MET A 1 16.09 -44.39 2.00
CA MET A 1 15.57 -43.43 2.99
C MET A 1 16.36 -42.11 2.92
N GLN A 2 16.46 -41.49 1.74
CA GLN A 2 17.17 -40.20 1.60
C GLN A 2 16.42 -39.21 0.69
N ASP A 3 15.44 -39.69 -0.08
CA ASP A 3 14.79 -38.91 -1.13
C ASP A 3 13.86 -37.82 -0.57
N THR A 4 13.04 -38.14 0.44
CA THR A 4 12.10 -37.18 1.04
C THR A 4 12.78 -36.04 1.81
N TYR A 5 13.89 -36.34 2.50
CA TYR A 5 14.60 -35.37 3.32
C TYR A 5 15.41 -34.38 2.48
N SER A 6 15.96 -34.84 1.34
CA SER A 6 16.67 -34.00 0.38
C SER A 6 15.72 -32.95 -0.23
N TRP A 7 14.52 -33.38 -0.65
CA TRP A 7 13.52 -32.49 -1.23
C TRP A 7 13.02 -31.42 -0.25
N LEU A 8 12.74 -31.82 1.00
CA LEU A 8 12.30 -30.88 2.04
C LEU A 8 13.37 -29.84 2.38
N ARG A 9 14.65 -30.24 2.37
CA ARG A 9 15.79 -29.38 2.68
C ARG A 9 16.10 -28.38 1.57
N GLU A 10 16.04 -28.79 0.30
CA GLU A 10 16.18 -27.86 -0.85
C GLU A 10 15.04 -26.84 -0.91
N LEU A 11 13.83 -27.26 -0.57
CA LEU A 11 12.74 -26.33 -0.34
C LEU A 11 13.12 -25.37 0.78
N ALA A 12 13.40 -25.85 2.00
CA ALA A 12 13.70 -25.03 3.17
C ALA A 12 14.79 -23.96 2.94
N ASP A 13 15.88 -24.30 2.25
CA ASP A 13 16.96 -23.37 1.95
C ASP A 13 16.54 -22.24 0.98
N SER A 14 15.53 -22.44 0.13
CA SER A 14 15.04 -21.44 -0.83
C SER A 14 13.87 -20.58 -0.33
N TRP A 15 13.24 -20.92 0.81
CA TRP A 15 12.09 -20.19 1.36
C TRP A 15 12.41 -18.76 1.81
N VAL A 16 13.62 -18.52 2.33
CA VAL A 16 14.00 -17.18 2.82
C VAL A 16 14.01 -16.16 1.68
N LEU A 17 14.49 -16.56 0.50
CA LEU A 17 14.49 -15.71 -0.70
C LEU A 17 13.06 -15.39 -1.16
N ILE A 18 12.16 -16.37 -1.10
CA ILE A 18 10.74 -16.17 -1.45
C ILE A 18 10.07 -15.24 -0.42
N ALA A 19 10.32 -15.41 0.87
CA ALA A 19 9.78 -14.55 1.91
C ALA A 19 10.22 -13.09 1.71
N LEU A 20 11.51 -12.86 1.41
CA LEU A 20 12.04 -11.54 1.11
C LEU A 20 11.41 -10.94 -0.16
N PHE A 21 11.23 -11.75 -1.21
CA PHE A 21 10.60 -11.34 -2.46
C PHE A 21 9.13 -10.93 -2.26
N VAL A 22 8.35 -11.74 -1.54
CA VAL A 22 6.95 -11.44 -1.21
C VAL A 22 6.87 -10.19 -0.33
N PHE A 23 7.76 -10.04 0.65
CA PHE A 23 7.85 -8.83 1.47
C PHE A 23 8.14 -7.59 0.63
N TYR A 24 9.10 -7.67 -0.28
CA TYR A 24 9.46 -6.57 -1.19
C TYR A 24 8.29 -6.15 -2.08
N VAL A 25 7.64 -7.11 -2.72
CA VAL A 25 6.44 -6.86 -3.53
C VAL A 25 5.30 -6.29 -2.67
N GLY A 26 5.12 -6.81 -1.46
CA GLY A 26 4.16 -6.29 -0.49
C GLY A 26 4.44 -4.83 -0.10
N ALA A 27 5.70 -4.45 0.09
CA ALA A 27 6.11 -3.08 0.35
C ALA A 27 5.84 -2.15 -0.84
N ILE A 28 6.08 -2.61 -2.07
CA ILE A 28 5.72 -1.87 -3.30
C ILE A 28 4.21 -1.62 -3.33
N PHE A 29 3.40 -2.66 -3.14
CA PHE A 29 1.94 -2.50 -3.12
C PHE A 29 1.46 -1.59 -1.99
N TRP A 30 2.12 -1.64 -0.83
CA TRP A 30 1.81 -0.76 0.29
C TRP A 30 2.17 0.70 -0.01
N ALA A 31 3.29 0.96 -0.68
CA ALA A 31 3.68 2.31 -1.12
C ALA A 31 2.67 2.92 -2.11
N PHE A 32 2.09 2.09 -2.99
CA PHE A 32 1.02 2.52 -3.90
C PHE A 32 -0.37 2.56 -3.24
N ARG A 33 -0.53 2.11 -1.98
CA ARG A 33 -1.82 2.16 -1.30
C ARG A 33 -2.24 3.62 -1.09
N PRO A 34 -3.34 4.09 -1.70
CA PRO A 34 -3.75 5.49 -1.69
C PRO A 34 -4.43 5.87 -0.35
N GLY A 35 -3.84 5.49 0.78
CA GLY A 35 -4.43 5.65 2.12
C GLY A 35 -4.48 7.09 2.61
N SER A 36 -3.49 7.92 2.27
CA SER A 36 -3.37 9.29 2.79
C SER A 36 -4.00 10.36 1.88
N ARG A 37 -4.46 10.00 0.68
CA ARG A 37 -4.99 11.00 -0.26
C ARG A 37 -6.29 11.64 0.24
N ARG A 38 -7.14 10.89 0.95
CA ARG A 38 -8.47 11.37 1.34
C ARG A 38 -8.41 12.46 2.42
N THR A 39 -7.57 12.29 3.44
CA THR A 39 -7.41 13.28 4.51
C THR A 39 -6.73 14.56 4.02
N HIS A 40 -5.75 14.44 3.12
CA HIS A 40 -5.06 15.62 2.56
C HIS A 40 -5.96 16.41 1.59
N ASP A 41 -6.81 15.75 0.80
CA ASP A 41 -7.82 16.41 -0.05
C ASP A 41 -8.85 17.17 0.78
N GLU A 42 -9.35 16.58 1.87
CA GLU A 42 -10.32 17.23 2.76
C GLU A 42 -9.76 18.49 3.43
N ILE A 43 -8.49 18.46 3.86
CA ILE A 43 -7.81 19.62 4.47
C ILE A 43 -7.53 20.71 3.42
N ALA A 44 -7.13 20.33 2.21
CA ALA A 44 -6.86 21.27 1.12
C ALA A 44 -8.12 22.02 0.65
N GLN A 45 -9.32 21.48 0.87
CA GLN A 45 -10.59 22.13 0.54
C GLN A 45 -11.07 23.13 1.62
N ILE A 46 -10.43 23.21 2.79
CA ILE A 46 -10.83 24.14 3.86
C ILE A 46 -10.73 25.61 3.40
N PRO A 47 -9.63 26.07 2.76
CA PRO A 47 -9.53 27.46 2.32
C PRO A 47 -10.50 27.82 1.18
N LEU A 48 -10.72 26.90 0.22
CA LEU A 48 -11.59 27.12 -0.96
C LEU A 48 -13.10 26.95 -0.67
N ARG A 49 -13.49 26.41 0.48
CA ARG A 49 -14.91 26.22 0.83
C ARG A 49 -15.70 27.53 0.87
N ASN A 50 -15.05 28.63 1.24
CA ASN A 50 -15.71 29.92 1.40
C ASN A 50 -16.06 30.59 0.07
N ASP A 51 -15.35 30.28 -1.02
CA ASP A 51 -15.63 30.84 -2.35
C ASP A 51 -16.99 30.35 -2.87
N THR A 52 -17.29 29.06 -2.65
CA THR A 52 -18.56 28.44 -3.09
C THR A 52 -19.81 28.88 -2.31
N LEU A 53 -19.62 29.34 -1.07
CA LEU A 53 -20.71 29.90 -0.26
C LEU A 53 -21.05 31.31 -0.72
N SER A 54 -20.05 32.13 -1.06
CA SER A 54 -20.27 33.50 -1.56
C SER A 54 -21.10 33.55 -2.86
N GLU A 55 -20.90 32.58 -3.78
CA GLU A 55 -21.66 32.52 -5.03
C GLU A 55 -23.12 32.08 -4.84
N ARG A 56 -23.43 31.31 -3.78
CA ARG A 56 -24.81 30.88 -3.49
C ARG A 56 -25.62 31.93 -2.76
N GLU A 57 -24.97 32.81 -2.00
CA GLU A 57 -25.63 33.95 -1.36
C GLU A 57 -25.87 35.12 -2.34
N ALA A 58 -25.15 35.13 -3.47
CA ALA A 58 -25.29 36.16 -4.52
C ALA A 58 -26.39 35.87 -5.56
N LYS A 59 -27.12 34.75 -5.47
CA LYS A 59 -28.18 34.34 -6.40
C LYS A 59 -29.51 34.14 -5.70
#